data_AF-A0A379WXB2-F1
#
_entry.id   AF-A0A379WXB2-F1
#
_cell.length_a   1.000
_cell.length_b   1.000
_cell.length_c   1.000
_cell.angle_alpha   90.00
_cell.angle_beta   90.00
_cell.angle_gamma   90.00
#
_symmetry.space_group_name_H-M   'P 1'
#
loop_
_entity.id
_entity.type
_entity.pdbx_description
1 polymer ?
#
loop_
_entity_poly.entity_id
_entity_poly.type
_entity_poly.pdbx_seq_one_letter_code
_entity_poly.pdbx_strand_id
1 'polypeptide(L)'
;MKGVIHWVSAAHALPIEIRLYDRLFSVPNPGAAEDFLSVINPESLVIKQGYGEPSLKAAVAGKAFQFEREGYFCLDSRYATADKLVFNRTVGLRDTWAKAGE
;
A
#
# COMPACT_ATOMS: atom_id res chain seq x y z
N MET A 1 20.51 14.45 13.49
CA MET A 1 20.39 13.82 12.15
C MET A 1 19.65 14.80 11.24
N LYS A 2 20.10 15.02 10.00
CA LYS A 2 19.34 15.80 9.00
C LYS A 2 18.41 14.82 8.26
N GLY A 3 17.10 15.05 8.30
CA GLY A 3 16.09 14.17 7.71
C GLY A 3 15.61 14.66 6.35
N VAL A 4 15.15 13.73 5.50
CA VAL A 4 14.50 13.99 4.22
C VAL A 4 13.12 13.34 4.24
N ILE A 5 12.11 14.06 3.75
CA ILE A 5 10.72 13.59 3.64
C ILE A 5 10.25 13.67 2.19
N HIS A 6 9.31 12.80 1.81
CA HIS A 6 8.54 12.99 0.57
C HIS A 6 7.41 14.00 0.83
N TRP A 7 6.91 14.62 -0.24
CA TRP A 7 5.77 15.53 -0.20
C TRP A 7 5.15 15.60 -1.60
N VAL A 8 3.92 16.10 -1.69
CA VAL A 8 3.23 16.37 -2.97
C VAL A 8 2.69 17.81 -2.97
N SER A 9 2.68 18.45 -4.14
CA SER A 9 2.15 19.82 -4.28
C SER A 9 0.62 19.80 -4.18
N ALA A 10 0.04 20.50 -3.20
CA ALA A 10 -1.42 20.53 -3.00
C ALA A 10 -2.20 21.01 -4.24
N ALA A 11 -1.65 21.95 -5.01
CA ALA A 11 -2.30 22.48 -6.21
C ALA A 11 -2.34 21.49 -7.38
N HIS A 12 -1.45 20.50 -7.40
CA HIS A 12 -1.30 19.57 -8.51
C HIS A 12 -1.57 18.11 -8.10
N ALA A 13 -1.78 17.86 -6.81
CA ALA A 13 -1.94 16.53 -6.28
C ALA A 13 -3.20 15.85 -6.85
N LEU A 14 -3.04 14.56 -7.16
CA LEU A 14 -4.14 13.71 -7.59
C LEU A 14 -4.73 12.99 -6.38
N PRO A 15 -6.05 13.01 -6.16
CA PRO A 15 -6.66 12.15 -5.15
C PRO A 15 -6.48 10.68 -5.58
N ILE A 16 -5.97 9.85 -4.67
CA ILE A 16 -5.74 8.43 -4.91
C ILE A 16 -6.26 7.57 -3.76
N GLU A 17 -6.82 6.41 -4.09
CA GLU A 17 -7.08 5.35 -3.12
C GLU A 17 -5.83 4.49 -3.00
N ILE A 18 -5.40 4.20 -1.78
CA ILE A 18 -4.24 3.38 -1.47
C ILE A 18 -4.71 2.15 -0.69
N ARG A 19 -4.40 0.97 -1.19
CA ARG A 19 -4.71 -0.31 -0.57
C ARG A 19 -3.46 -0.90 0.04
N LEU A 20 -3.42 -0.85 1.36
CA LEU A 20 -2.33 -1.37 2.17
C LEU A 20 -2.66 -2.81 2.53
N TYR A 21 -1.94 -3.74 1.91
CA TYR A 21 -2.05 -5.16 2.22
C TYR A 21 -1.11 -5.54 3.36
N ASP A 22 -1.55 -6.55 4.12
CA ASP A 22 -0.77 -7.30 5.08
C ASP A 22 -1.07 -8.81 4.94
N ARG A 23 -0.47 -9.65 5.79
CA ARG A 23 -0.73 -11.09 5.84
C ARG A 23 -2.24 -11.36 5.94
N LEU A 24 -2.73 -12.30 5.12
CA LEU A 24 -4.15 -12.69 5.09
C LEU A 24 -4.62 -13.33 6.39
N PHE A 25 -3.72 -14.01 7.10
CA PHE A 25 -4.02 -14.72 8.34
C PHE A 25 -3.21 -14.14 9.50
N SER A 26 -3.81 -14.15 10.68
CA SER A 26 -3.21 -13.63 11.92
C SER A 26 -2.22 -14.62 12.57
N VAL A 27 -2.18 -15.87 12.09
CA VAL A 27 -1.34 -16.94 12.63
C VAL A 27 -0.35 -17.48 11.58
N PRO A 28 0.84 -17.99 11.98
CA PRO A 28 1.83 -18.51 11.04
C PRO A 28 1.39 -19.74 10.25
N ASN A 29 0.57 -20.62 10.85
CA ASN A 29 0.06 -21.84 10.21
C ASN A 29 -1.48 -21.91 10.30
N PRO A 30 -2.21 -21.20 9.42
CA PRO A 30 -3.67 -21.16 9.45
C PRO A 30 -4.31 -22.52 9.15
N GLY A 31 -3.62 -23.41 8.42
CA GLY A 31 -4.12 -24.75 8.10
C GLY A 31 -4.17 -25.72 9.29
N ALA A 32 -3.57 -25.35 10.42
CA ALA A 32 -3.66 -26.10 11.67
C ALA A 32 -4.78 -25.59 12.60
N ALA A 33 -5.48 -24.50 12.25
CA ALA A 33 -6.65 -24.05 12.99
C ALA A 33 -7.84 -24.99 12.71
N GLU A 34 -8.72 -25.16 13.71
CA GLU A 34 -9.96 -25.94 13.53
C GLU A 34 -10.84 -25.36 12.43
N ASP A 35 -10.95 -24.02 12.38
CA ASP A 35 -11.52 -23.27 11.26
C ASP A 35 -10.53 -22.18 10.83
N PHE A 36 -9.93 -22.34 9.66
CA PHE A 36 -8.96 -21.38 9.13
C PHE A 36 -9.58 -20.01 8.81
N LEU A 37 -10.89 -19.92 8.58
CA LEU A 37 -11.57 -18.64 8.35
C LEU A 37 -11.63 -17.79 9.63
N SER A 38 -11.67 -18.43 10.80
CA SER A 38 -11.66 -17.75 12.10
C SER A 38 -10.35 -17.00 12.39
N VAL A 39 -9.27 -17.36 11.70
CA VAL A 39 -7.94 -16.76 11.86
C VAL A 39 -7.55 -15.83 10.69
N ILE A 40 -8.53 -15.37 9.91
CA ILE A 40 -8.31 -14.28 8.94
C ILE A 40 -7.89 -13.01 9.69
N ASN A 41 -6.84 -12.35 9.21
CA ASN A 41 -6.42 -11.05 9.70
C ASN A 41 -7.44 -9.99 9.24
N PRO A 42 -8.18 -9.34 10.15
CA PRO A 42 -9.13 -8.28 9.79
C PRO A 42 -8.44 -7.05 9.18
N GLU A 43 -7.14 -6.89 9.41
CA GLU A 43 -6.32 -5.80 8.85
C GLU A 43 -5.52 -6.22 7.61
N SER A 44 -5.79 -7.40 7.04
CA SER A 44 -5.14 -7.88 5.81
C SER A 44 -5.30 -6.94 4.60
N LEU A 45 -6.34 -6.09 4.62
CA LEU A 45 -6.53 -4.97 3.71
C LEU A 45 -7.01 -3.74 4.48
N VAL A 46 -6.23 -2.67 4.40
CA VAL A 46 -6.62 -1.34 4.88
C VAL A 46 -6.67 -0.37 3.70
N ILE A 47 -7.83 0.24 3.48
CA ILE A 47 -8.02 1.24 2.42
C ILE A 47 -7.81 2.64 3.02
N LYS A 48 -6.95 3.42 2.38
CA LYS A 48 -6.67 4.82 2.72
C LYS A 48 -6.95 5.72 1.53
N GLN A 49 -7.32 6.97 1.81
CA GLN A 49 -7.38 8.02 0.81
C GLN A 49 -6.16 8.91 1.00
N GLY A 50 -5.53 9.29 -0.10
CA GLY A 50 -4.30 10.08 -0.09
C GLY A 50 -4.12 10.87 -1.37
N TYR A 51 -2.91 11.37 -1.55
CA TYR A 51 -2.55 12.25 -2.65
C TYR A 51 -1.29 11.75 -3.35
N GLY A 52 -1.36 11.66 -4.68
CA GLY A 52 -0.26 11.29 -5.56
C GLY A 52 0.23 12.47 -6.39
N GLU A 53 1.45 12.39 -6.92
CA GLU A 53 1.96 13.39 -7.85
C GLU A 53 1.31 13.28 -9.24
N PRO A 54 1.29 14.37 -10.04
CA PRO A 54 0.64 14.41 -11.36
C PRO A 54 1.06 13.30 -12.33
N SER A 55 2.31 12.83 -12.23
CA SER A 55 2.88 11.80 -13.12
C SER A 55 2.09 10.49 -13.07
N LEU A 56 1.46 10.18 -11.93
CA LEU A 56 0.69 8.97 -11.69
C LEU A 56 -0.60 8.90 -12.52
N LYS A 57 -1.04 10.01 -13.13
CA LYS A 57 -2.17 10.01 -14.08
C LYS A 57 -1.91 9.10 -15.29
N ALA A 58 -0.65 8.92 -15.67
CA ALA A 58 -0.23 8.04 -16.75
C ALA A 58 0.17 6.63 -16.27
N ALA A 59 -0.16 6.27 -15.02
CA ALA A 59 0.12 4.93 -14.51
C ALA A 59 -0.64 3.87 -15.32
N VAL A 60 0.01 2.73 -15.53
CA VAL A 60 -0.54 1.59 -16.26
C VAL A 60 -0.64 0.42 -15.29
N ALA A 61 -1.74 -0.31 -15.34
CA ALA A 61 -1.95 -1.50 -14.51
C ALA A 61 -0.80 -2.50 -14.69
N GLY A 62 -0.35 -3.09 -13.57
CA GLY A 62 0.78 -4.03 -13.55
C GLY A 62 2.18 -3.40 -13.59
N LYS A 63 2.32 -2.11 -13.96
CA LYS A 63 3.59 -1.39 -13.82
C LYS A 63 3.80 -1.00 -12.35
N ALA A 64 4.93 -1.40 -11.79
CA ALA A 64 5.32 -1.05 -10.42
C ALA A 64 5.99 0.33 -10.36
N PHE A 65 5.72 1.05 -9.28
CA PHE A 65 6.30 2.34 -8.90
C PHE A 65 6.80 2.25 -7.47
N GLN A 66 7.93 2.87 -7.16
CA GLN A 66 8.35 3.07 -5.78
C GLN A 66 7.74 4.39 -5.29
N PHE A 67 6.86 4.34 -4.29
CA PHE A 67 6.48 5.53 -3.56
C PHE A 67 7.54 5.77 -2.50
N GLU A 68 8.23 6.90 -2.64
CA GLU A 68 9.42 7.23 -1.85
C GLU A 68 9.15 7.09 -0.34
N ARG A 69 10.03 6.38 0.35
CA ARG A 69 9.94 6.06 1.79
C ARG A 69 8.75 5.19 2.23
N GLU A 70 7.85 4.80 1.34
CA GLU A 70 6.66 3.99 1.69
C GLU A 70 6.77 2.54 1.22
N GLY A 71 7.09 2.31 -0.05
CA GLY A 71 7.10 0.97 -0.62
C GLY A 71 6.97 0.94 -2.13
N TYR A 72 6.71 -0.26 -2.66
CA TYR A 72 6.39 -0.46 -4.08
C TYR A 72 4.89 -0.65 -4.25
N PHE A 73 4.33 0.03 -5.23
CA PHE A 73 2.91 0.08 -5.54
C PHE A 73 2.66 -0.14 -7.02
N CYS A 74 1.49 -0.64 -7.39
CA CYS A 74 1.04 -0.70 -8.77
C CYS A 74 -0.42 -0.25 -8.89
N LEU A 75 -0.80 0.22 -10.08
CA LEU A 75 -2.20 0.56 -10.36
C LEU A 75 -3.04 -0.72 -10.39
N ASP A 76 -4.12 -0.75 -9.62
CA ASP A 76 -5.04 -1.88 -9.52
C ASP A 76 -5.81 -2.07 -10.84
N SER A 77 -5.75 -3.26 -11.42
CA SER A 77 -6.35 -3.54 -12.74
C SER A 77 -7.87 -3.70 -12.72
N ARG A 78 -8.48 -3.83 -11.54
CA ARG A 78 -9.91 -4.12 -11.37
C ARG A 78 -10.70 -2.91 -10.87
N TYR A 79 -10.10 -2.11 -9.99
CA TYR A 79 -10.78 -1.03 -9.29
C TYR A 79 -10.30 0.37 -9.71
N ALA A 80 -9.16 0.48 -10.38
CA ALA A 80 -8.79 1.75 -11.00
C ALA A 80 -9.66 2.02 -12.23
N THR A 81 -10.06 3.27 -12.38
CA THR A 81 -10.81 3.79 -13.53
C THR A 81 -10.13 5.06 -14.05
N ALA A 82 -10.64 5.60 -15.15
CA ALA A 82 -10.13 6.87 -15.70
C ALA A 82 -10.22 8.05 -14.71
N ASP A 83 -11.22 8.02 -13.82
CA ASP A 83 -11.49 9.10 -12.86
C ASP A 83 -11.03 8.78 -11.43
N LYS A 84 -10.68 7.51 -11.16
CA LYS A 84 -10.27 7.03 -9.83
C LYS A 84 -9.02 6.18 -9.92
N LEU A 85 -7.92 6.70 -9.43
CA LEU A 85 -6.68 5.95 -9.29
C LEU A 85 -6.72 5.12 -8.00
N VAL A 86 -6.49 3.82 -8.13
CA VAL A 86 -6.41 2.88 -7.01
C VAL A 86 -5.06 2.18 -7.07
N PHE A 87 -4.26 2.32 -6.02
CA PHE A 87 -2.93 1.72 -5.94
C PHE A 87 -2.88 0.62 -4.89
N ASN A 88 -2.33 -0.53 -5.29
CA ASN A 88 -2.06 -1.66 -4.39
C ASN A 88 -0.62 -1.59 -3.91
N ARG A 89 -0.39 -1.66 -2.60
CA ARG A 89 0.96 -1.85 -2.05
C ARG A 89 1.42 -3.27 -2.30
N THR A 90 2.39 -3.44 -3.19
CA THR A 90 3.04 -4.73 -3.46
C THR A 90 3.86 -5.18 -2.25
N VAL A 91 4.68 -4.28 -1.70
CA VAL A 91 5.49 -4.53 -0.49
C VAL A 91 5.98 -3.19 0.09
N GLY A 92 6.09 -3.10 1.42
CA GLY A 92 6.72 -1.96 2.08
C GLY A 92 8.24 -1.94 1.90
N LEU A 93 8.88 -0.79 2.15
CA LEU A 93 10.35 -0.75 2.22
C LEU A 93 10.85 -1.48 3.47
N ARG A 94 12.12 -1.86 3.46
CA ARG A 94 12.79 -2.44 4.63
C ARG A 94 12.89 -1.37 5.72
N ASP A 95 12.01 -1.44 6.71
CA ASP A 95 12.13 -0.64 7.92
C ASP A 95 13.05 -1.34 8.92
N THR A 96 14.24 -0.79 9.14
CA THR A 96 15.22 -1.30 10.09
C THR A 96 15.04 -0.73 11.50
N TRP A 97 14.21 0.29 11.68
CA TRP A 97 14.03 0.97 12.97
C TRP A 97 12.87 0.38 13.76
N ALA A 98 11.84 -0.14 13.09
CA ALA A 98 10.71 -0.83 13.76
C ALA A 98 11.15 -2.05 14.60
N LYS A 99 12.28 -2.69 14.28
CA LYS A 99 12.83 -3.83 15.04
C LYS A 99 13.62 -3.46 16.30
N ALA A 100 13.90 -2.18 16.51
CA ALA A 100 14.71 -1.73 17.65
C ALA A 100 13.88 -1.41 18.91
N GLY A 101 12.55 -1.58 18.84
CA GLY A 101 11.61 -1.20 19.91
C GLY A 101 10.72 -2.33 20.44
N GLU A 102 11.00 -3.59 20.08
CA GLU A 102 10.46 -4.79 20.74
C GLU A 102 11.54 -5.47 21.59
#